data_AF-A0A6A5KFI2-F1
#
_entry.id   AF-A0A6A5KFI2-F1
#
_cell.length_a   1.000
_cell.length_b   1.000
_cell.length_c   1.000
_cell.angle_alpha   90.00
_cell.angle_beta   90.00
_cell.angle_gamma   90.00
#
_symmetry.space_group_name_H-M   'P 1'
#
loop_
_entity.id
_entity.type
_entity.pdbx_description
1 polymer ?
#
loop_
_entity_poly.entity_id
_entity_poly.type
_entity_poly.pdbx_seq_one_letter_code
_entity_poly.pdbx_strand_id
1 'polypeptide(L)'
;MGTLTADCPRLDTHCPHKLATSCRLTSTPNCCACADERVHSRTYRVYIDGVGFVQRGTRWQGYCWFCKEFWNNRLAATDPPLEVAQTRIPEIPDQTEFLERWCEFHQGFRIVKREDGAEQRIAVIGEPFKDVSPGFLPRTLDQLRAGVENDAERMENRLRRRRLSAEDQPEQAHQSVQETLDDLLREADEAVEGLSQTTARRGASVSPRIQEVASEPPRPLTRREAQVQRARERFARVFGSREELQQDDYESPLTQMYSRAYDRYRQAEERRAEAPPLD
;
A
#
# COMPACT_ATOMS: atom_id res chain seq x y z
N MET A 1 1.92 8.25 19.98
CA MET A 1 1.77 9.66 19.53
C MET A 1 0.28 9.94 19.46
N GLY A 2 -0.21 10.96 20.17
CA GLY A 2 -1.65 11.22 20.19
C GLY A 2 -2.15 12.27 19.22
N THR A 3 -3.44 12.57 19.35
CA THR A 3 -4.22 13.50 18.53
C THR A 3 -3.86 14.95 18.90
N LEU A 4 -3.09 15.63 18.02
CA LEU A 4 -2.52 16.95 18.28
C LEU A 4 -3.45 18.13 17.99
N THR A 5 -4.56 17.90 17.29
CA THR A 5 -5.51 18.95 16.88
C THR A 5 -6.64 19.14 17.88
N ALA A 6 -6.45 18.71 19.13
CA ALA A 6 -7.46 18.75 20.18
C ALA A 6 -7.81 20.17 20.64
N ASP A 7 -6.88 21.10 20.51
CA ASP A 7 -7.09 22.51 20.88
C ASP A 7 -7.60 23.34 19.69
N CYS A 8 -7.82 22.72 18.53
CA CYS A 8 -8.28 23.42 17.33
C CYS A 8 -9.81 23.44 17.27
N PRO A 9 -10.45 24.59 16.98
CA PRO A 9 -11.90 24.65 16.83
C PRO A 9 -12.35 23.83 15.62
N ARG A 10 -13.55 23.23 15.74
CA ARG A 10 -14.24 22.62 14.61
C ARG A 10 -14.76 23.72 13.69
N LEU A 11 -14.40 23.65 12.42
CA LEU A 11 -14.85 24.55 11.38
C LEU A 11 -15.83 23.81 10.48
N ASP A 12 -16.94 24.47 10.11
CA ASP A 12 -17.98 23.87 9.26
C ASP A 12 -17.50 23.60 7.83
N THR A 13 -16.48 24.33 7.38
CA THR A 13 -15.85 24.11 6.08
C THR A 13 -14.99 22.85 6.05
N HIS A 14 -14.54 22.35 7.21
CA HIS A 14 -13.70 21.16 7.29
C HIS A 14 -14.52 19.88 7.22
N CYS A 15 -13.97 18.86 6.56
CA CYS A 15 -14.55 17.53 6.64
C CYS A 15 -14.53 17.04 8.11
N PRO A 16 -15.51 16.23 8.54
CA PRO A 16 -15.65 15.84 9.96
C PRO A 16 -14.46 15.02 10.49
N HIS A 17 -13.74 14.34 9.60
CA HIS A 17 -12.55 13.55 9.93
C HIS A 17 -11.33 14.40 10.30
N LYS A 18 -11.26 15.68 9.89
CA LYS A 18 -10.00 16.43 9.87
C LYS A 18 -9.40 16.62 11.26
N LEU A 19 -10.24 16.94 12.25
CA LEU A 19 -9.82 17.09 13.64
C LEU A 19 -9.53 15.74 14.29
N ALA A 20 -10.43 14.76 14.17
CA ALA A 20 -10.25 13.46 14.80
C ALA A 20 -9.03 12.69 14.28
N THR A 21 -8.63 12.93 13.04
CA THR A 21 -7.43 12.34 12.43
C THR A 21 -6.15 13.11 12.70
N SER A 22 -6.20 14.32 13.28
CA SER A 22 -5.05 15.25 13.32
C SER A 22 -4.30 15.39 11.99
N CYS A 23 -5.07 15.50 10.90
CA CYS A 23 -4.53 15.51 9.56
C CYS A 23 -3.55 16.68 9.33
N ARG A 24 -2.36 16.37 8.80
CA ARG A 24 -1.31 17.37 8.49
C ARG A 24 -1.51 18.09 7.16
N LEU A 25 -2.49 17.69 6.34
CA LEU A 25 -2.86 18.40 5.13
C LEU A 25 -3.62 19.68 5.50
N THR A 26 -2.89 20.77 5.78
CA THR A 26 -3.45 22.05 6.23
C THR A 26 -3.87 22.96 5.08
N SER A 27 -3.44 22.69 3.85
CA SER A 27 -3.70 23.52 2.67
C SER A 27 -5.13 23.43 2.13
N THR A 28 -5.90 22.42 2.51
CA THR A 28 -7.27 22.21 2.04
C THR A 28 -8.20 21.98 3.23
N PRO A 29 -9.53 22.15 3.08
CA PRO A 29 -10.48 21.84 4.14
C PRO A 29 -10.68 20.33 4.38
N ASN A 30 -10.17 19.47 3.50
CA ASN A 30 -10.35 18.03 3.56
C ASN A 30 -9.16 17.33 4.26
N CYS A 31 -9.40 16.18 4.89
CA CYS A 31 -8.33 15.32 5.37
C CYS A 31 -7.72 14.51 4.21
N CYS A 32 -6.59 13.83 4.43
CA CYS A 32 -5.96 13.01 3.38
C CYS A 32 -6.92 12.00 2.75
N ALA A 33 -7.81 11.38 3.54
CA ALA A 33 -8.78 10.42 3.02
C ALA A 33 -9.88 11.09 2.17
N CYS A 34 -10.45 12.19 2.64
CA CYS A 34 -11.50 12.92 1.91
C CYS A 34 -10.98 13.65 0.67
N ALA A 35 -9.68 13.97 0.63
CA ALA A 35 -9.03 14.58 -0.53
C ALA A 35 -8.48 13.54 -1.53
N ASP A 36 -8.53 12.25 -1.20
CA ASP A 36 -7.98 11.20 -2.05
C ASP A 36 -9.00 10.73 -3.09
N GLU A 37 -8.81 11.17 -4.32
CA GLU A 37 -9.67 10.87 -5.48
C GLU A 37 -9.31 9.57 -6.21
N ARG A 38 -8.30 8.80 -5.74
CA ARG A 38 -7.91 7.55 -6.40
C ARG A 38 -9.09 6.59 -6.47
N VAL A 39 -9.23 5.84 -7.57
CA VAL A 39 -10.27 4.81 -7.69
C VAL A 39 -10.07 3.74 -6.60
N HIS A 40 -11.17 3.19 -6.07
CA HIS A 40 -11.10 2.09 -5.12
C HIS A 40 -10.45 0.86 -5.78
N SER A 41 -9.49 0.26 -5.09
CA SER A 41 -8.84 -0.98 -5.49
C SER A 41 -8.63 -1.86 -4.27
N ARG A 42 -8.59 -3.18 -4.48
CA ARG A 42 -8.31 -4.17 -3.43
C ARG A 42 -6.90 -4.01 -2.86
N THR A 43 -5.96 -3.50 -3.65
CA THR A 43 -4.56 -3.27 -3.26
C THR A 43 -4.04 -1.99 -3.90
N TYR A 44 -3.15 -1.28 -3.21
CA TYR A 44 -2.50 -0.09 -3.73
C TYR A 44 -0.99 -0.33 -3.89
N ARG A 45 -0.38 0.46 -4.78
CA ARG A 45 1.07 0.40 -5.01
C ARG A 45 1.81 0.98 -3.81
N VAL A 46 2.81 0.24 -3.36
CA VAL A 46 3.71 0.61 -2.28
C VAL A 46 5.13 0.41 -2.76
N TYR A 47 5.99 1.39 -2.48
CA TYR A 47 7.41 1.24 -2.70
C TYR A 47 8.05 0.55 -1.49
N ILE A 48 8.82 -0.49 -1.74
CA ILE A 48 9.65 -1.16 -0.74
C ILE A 48 11.10 -1.02 -1.19
N ASP A 49 11.93 -0.45 -0.33
CA ASP A 49 13.37 -0.27 -0.58
C ASP A 49 14.01 -1.62 -0.95
N GLY A 50 14.75 -1.63 -2.07
CA GLY A 50 15.40 -2.84 -2.59
C GLY A 50 14.51 -3.78 -3.42
N VAL A 51 13.18 -3.62 -3.39
CA VAL A 51 12.23 -4.43 -4.20
C VAL A 51 11.58 -3.61 -5.31
N GLY A 52 11.32 -2.32 -5.06
CA GLY A 52 10.58 -1.45 -5.97
C GLY A 52 9.09 -1.38 -5.63
N PHE A 53 8.27 -1.07 -6.63
CA PHE A 53 6.82 -0.94 -6.46
C PHE A 53 6.11 -2.30 -6.46
N VAL A 54 5.39 -2.60 -5.39
CA VAL A 54 4.57 -3.82 -5.23
C VAL A 54 3.09 -3.48 -5.00
N GLN A 55 2.17 -4.34 -5.47
CA GLN A 55 0.71 -4.20 -5.29
C GLN A 55 0.26 -4.88 -3.99
N ARG A 56 0.69 -4.37 -2.84
CA ARG A 56 0.36 -4.93 -1.51
C ARG A 56 -0.01 -3.88 -0.46
N GLY A 57 -0.06 -2.61 -0.84
CA GLY A 57 -0.32 -1.50 0.08
C GLY A 57 -1.80 -1.31 0.37
N THR A 58 -2.08 -0.63 1.49
CA THR A 58 -3.40 -0.07 1.82
C THR A 58 -3.58 1.28 1.12
N ARG A 59 -4.83 1.75 1.01
CA ARG A 59 -5.13 3.06 0.43
C ARG A 59 -4.41 4.19 1.17
N TRP A 60 -4.43 4.15 2.50
CA TRP A 60 -3.90 5.20 3.39
C TRP A 60 -2.39 5.10 3.64
N GLN A 61 -1.67 4.16 3.02
CA GLN A 61 -0.23 4.01 3.24
C GLN A 61 0.57 5.27 2.91
N GLY A 62 0.13 6.03 1.90
CA GLY A 62 0.72 7.31 1.48
C GLY A 62 0.12 8.55 2.14
N TYR A 63 -0.82 8.40 3.08
CA TYR A 63 -1.37 9.54 3.82
C TYR A 63 -0.35 10.08 4.81
N CYS A 64 -0.63 11.27 5.35
CA CYS A 64 0.14 11.76 6.49
C CYS A 64 0.08 10.76 7.66
N TRP A 65 1.12 10.77 8.50
CA TRP A 65 1.26 9.81 9.59
C TRP A 65 0.00 9.67 10.46
N PHE A 66 -0.62 10.78 10.87
CA PHE A 66 -1.80 10.73 11.74
C PHE A 66 -3.03 10.14 11.05
N CYS A 67 -3.28 10.46 9.77
CA CYS A 67 -4.36 9.83 9.01
C CYS A 67 -4.08 8.34 8.78
N LYS A 68 -2.82 7.96 8.51
CA LYS A 68 -2.44 6.56 8.34
C LYS A 68 -2.71 5.76 9.62
N GLU A 69 -2.28 6.30 10.76
CA GLU A 69 -2.47 5.69 12.08
C GLU A 69 -3.94 5.61 12.45
N PHE A 70 -4.70 6.68 12.21
CA PHE A 70 -6.15 6.70 12.40
C PHE A 70 -6.83 5.53 11.67
N TRP A 71 -6.55 5.35 10.38
CA TRP A 71 -7.21 4.30 9.60
C TRP A 71 -6.75 2.89 9.97
N ASN A 72 -5.48 2.72 10.38
CA ASN A 72 -5.02 1.45 10.95
C ASN A 72 -5.84 1.10 12.21
N ASN A 73 -5.99 2.07 13.14
CA ASN A 73 -6.69 1.86 14.40
C ASN A 73 -8.19 1.67 14.21
N ARG A 74 -8.82 2.44 13.31
CA ARG A 74 -10.25 2.27 12.98
C ARG A 74 -10.52 0.93 12.31
N LEU A 75 -9.62 0.43 11.47
CA LEU A 75 -9.73 -0.88 10.86
C LEU A 75 -9.58 -2.00 11.91
N ALA A 76 -8.56 -1.90 12.77
CA ALA A 76 -8.34 -2.85 13.85
C ALA A 76 -9.52 -2.92 14.83
N ALA A 77 -10.24 -1.82 15.02
CA ALA A 77 -11.40 -1.76 15.90
C ALA A 77 -12.71 -2.29 15.28
N THR A 78 -12.69 -2.82 14.06
CA THR A 78 -13.91 -3.38 13.44
C THR A 78 -14.27 -4.75 14.00
N ASP A 79 -15.56 -4.96 14.28
CA ASP A 79 -16.11 -6.25 14.73
C ASP A 79 -17.39 -6.59 13.93
N PRO A 80 -17.38 -7.61 13.04
CA PRO A 80 -16.26 -8.51 12.74
C PRO A 80 -15.09 -7.80 12.01
N PRO A 81 -13.86 -8.37 12.07
CA PRO A 81 -12.69 -7.81 11.39
C PRO A 81 -12.96 -7.62 9.90
N LEU A 82 -12.59 -6.44 9.38
CA LEU A 82 -12.70 -6.12 7.97
C LEU A 82 -11.35 -6.27 7.27
N GLU A 83 -11.35 -6.94 6.12
CA GLU A 83 -10.14 -7.06 5.30
C GLU A 83 -9.84 -5.76 4.56
N VAL A 84 -8.56 -5.48 4.30
CA VAL A 84 -8.14 -4.28 3.54
C VAL A 84 -8.87 -4.18 2.20
N ALA A 85 -9.07 -5.31 1.51
CA ALA A 85 -9.75 -5.35 0.22
C ALA A 85 -11.23 -4.92 0.28
N GLN A 86 -11.85 -4.96 1.45
CA GLN A 86 -13.24 -4.56 1.69
C GLN A 86 -13.35 -3.10 2.15
N THR A 87 -12.23 -2.42 2.41
CA THR A 87 -12.26 -1.01 2.85
C THR A 87 -12.57 -0.07 1.70
N ARG A 88 -13.38 0.94 1.96
CA ARG A 88 -13.60 2.06 1.03
C ARG A 88 -13.44 3.35 1.81
N ILE A 89 -12.20 3.73 2.09
CA ILE A 89 -11.90 4.87 2.94
C ILE A 89 -12.19 6.19 2.19
N PRO A 90 -12.94 7.15 2.79
CA PRO A 90 -13.41 7.20 4.18
C PRO A 90 -14.78 6.56 4.51
N GLU A 91 -15.53 6.07 3.53
CA GLU A 91 -16.91 5.59 3.69
C GLU A 91 -17.06 4.28 4.49
N ILE A 92 -16.15 3.31 4.28
CA ILE A 92 -16.19 1.97 4.88
C ILE A 92 -14.83 1.67 5.51
N PRO A 93 -14.76 1.47 6.84
CA PRO A 93 -15.87 1.42 7.79
C PRO A 93 -16.53 2.78 8.05
N ASP A 94 -17.83 2.80 8.36
CA ASP A 94 -18.56 4.03 8.74
C ASP A 94 -17.99 4.58 10.05
N GLN A 95 -17.65 5.87 10.05
CA GLN A 95 -17.04 6.57 11.18
C GLN A 95 -17.99 7.52 11.92
N THR A 96 -19.27 7.58 11.54
CA THR A 96 -20.22 8.56 12.06
C THR A 96 -20.32 8.51 13.60
N GLU A 97 -20.61 7.34 14.17
CA GLU A 97 -20.72 7.18 15.63
C GLU A 97 -19.39 7.51 16.35
N PHE A 98 -18.27 7.07 15.78
CA PHE A 98 -16.95 7.37 16.35
C PHE A 98 -16.69 8.88 16.39
N LEU A 99 -16.97 9.59 15.29
CA LEU A 99 -16.74 11.03 15.19
C LEU A 99 -17.66 11.83 16.10
N GLU A 100 -18.91 11.39 16.28
CA GLU A 100 -19.84 11.98 17.24
C GLU A 100 -19.30 11.86 18.66
N ARG A 101 -18.95 10.64 19.10
CA ARG A 101 -18.37 10.40 20.43
C ARG A 101 -17.04 11.12 20.62
N TRP A 102 -16.19 11.16 19.60
CA TRP A 102 -14.95 11.91 19.64
C TRP A 102 -15.22 13.41 19.85
N CYS A 103 -16.24 13.96 19.18
CA CYS A 103 -16.66 15.36 19.36
C CYS A 103 -17.19 15.62 20.78
N GLU A 104 -17.89 14.67 21.42
CA GLU A 104 -18.33 14.81 22.82
C GLU A 104 -17.15 15.05 23.77
N PHE A 105 -16.06 14.28 23.60
CA PHE A 105 -14.83 14.48 24.37
C PHE A 105 -14.13 15.80 24.01
N HIS A 106 -14.10 16.15 22.72
CA HIS A 106 -13.48 17.39 22.25
C HIS A 106 -14.17 18.65 22.79
N GLN A 107 -15.51 18.67 22.83
CA GLN A 107 -16.27 19.79 23.37
C GLN A 107 -16.43 19.75 24.91
N GLY A 108 -16.12 18.61 25.53
CA GLY A 108 -16.19 18.41 26.98
C GLY A 108 -17.59 18.14 27.53
N PHE A 109 -18.59 17.91 26.67
CA PHE A 109 -19.96 17.57 27.07
C PHE A 109 -20.69 16.78 26.00
N ARG A 110 -21.79 16.12 26.37
CA ARG A 110 -22.77 15.56 25.43
C ARG A 110 -24.17 16.08 25.73
N ILE A 111 -25.01 16.18 24.70
CA ILE A 111 -26.38 16.67 24.82
C ILE A 111 -27.31 15.47 24.82
N VAL A 112 -28.13 15.35 25.86
CA VAL A 112 -29.17 14.33 25.99
C VAL A 112 -30.53 15.01 25.98
N LYS A 113 -31.41 14.59 25.07
CA LYS A 113 -32.80 15.04 25.05
C LYS A 113 -33.61 14.22 26.05
N ARG A 114 -34.25 14.90 27.01
CA ARG A 114 -35.17 14.28 27.97
C ARG A 114 -36.52 14.00 27.31
N GLU A 115 -37.33 13.17 27.95
CA GLU A 115 -38.70 12.83 27.51
C GLU A 115 -39.58 14.08 27.36
N ASP A 116 -39.32 15.12 28.17
CA ASP A 116 -40.01 16.42 28.12
C ASP A 116 -39.54 17.34 26.97
N GLY A 117 -38.65 16.85 26.09
CA GLY A 117 -38.05 17.63 25.00
C GLY A 117 -36.93 18.59 25.43
N ALA A 118 -36.68 18.73 26.74
CA ALA A 118 -35.61 19.55 27.28
C ALA A 118 -34.22 18.94 26.99
N GLU A 119 -33.27 19.77 26.56
CA GLU A 119 -31.87 19.38 26.36
C GLU A 119 -31.07 19.49 27.65
N GLN A 120 -30.42 18.41 28.05
CA GLN A 120 -29.49 18.38 29.18
C GLN A 120 -28.06 18.18 28.68
N ARG A 121 -27.13 19.02 29.15
CA ARG A 121 -25.70 18.83 28.92
C ARG A 121 -25.09 18.01 30.04
N ILE A 122 -24.43 16.92 29.68
CA ILE A 122 -23.69 16.05 30.61
C ILE A 122 -22.20 16.26 30.33
N ALA A 123 -21.43 16.63 31.35
CA ALA A 123 -19.98 16.80 31.21
C ALA A 123 -19.31 15.47 30.82
N VAL A 124 -18.39 15.53 29.86
CA VAL A 124 -17.61 14.39 29.38
C VAL A 124 -16.14 14.73 29.59
N ILE A 125 -15.48 14.00 30.49
CA ILE A 125 -14.07 14.21 30.84
C ILE A 125 -13.32 12.94 30.49
N GLY A 126 -12.30 13.09 29.65
CA GLY A 126 -11.39 12.02 29.26
C GLY A 126 -9.93 12.40 29.46
N GLU A 127 -9.06 11.45 29.18
CA GLU A 127 -7.62 11.69 29.12
C GLU A 127 -7.25 12.74 28.05
N PRO A 128 -6.10 13.43 28.18
CA PRO A 128 -5.69 14.42 27.20
C PRO A 128 -5.48 13.81 25.80
N PHE A 129 -6.08 14.40 24.77
CA PHE A 129 -6.01 13.88 23.39
C PHE A 129 -4.59 13.73 22.83
N LYS A 130 -3.64 14.56 23.28
CA LYS A 130 -2.21 14.43 22.92
C LYS A 130 -1.60 13.08 23.31
N ASP A 131 -2.22 12.39 24.26
CA ASP A 131 -1.83 11.06 24.76
C ASP A 131 -2.69 9.93 24.14
N VAL A 132 -3.76 10.28 23.42
CA VAL A 132 -4.68 9.35 22.76
C VAL A 132 -4.31 9.16 21.31
N SER A 133 -3.92 7.94 20.93
CA SER A 133 -3.61 7.59 19.54
C SER A 133 -4.78 7.93 18.60
N PRO A 134 -4.53 8.50 17.41
CA PRO A 134 -5.58 8.77 16.43
C PRO A 134 -6.42 7.54 16.14
N GLY A 135 -7.74 7.68 16.09
CA GLY A 135 -8.67 6.57 15.85
C GLY A 135 -9.16 5.84 17.11
N PHE A 136 -8.67 6.22 18.29
CA PHE A 136 -9.23 5.81 19.57
C PHE A 136 -9.92 6.98 20.27
N LEU A 137 -10.93 6.66 21.08
CA LEU A 137 -11.56 7.62 21.98
C LEU A 137 -10.70 7.78 23.24
N PRO A 138 -10.73 8.94 23.91
CA PRO A 138 -10.15 9.08 25.24
C PRO A 138 -10.73 8.07 26.24
N ARG A 139 -9.91 7.64 27.20
CA ARG A 139 -10.37 6.93 28.40
C ARG A 139 -11.02 7.90 29.38
N THR A 140 -12.06 7.44 30.07
CA THR A 140 -12.64 8.19 31.20
C THR A 140 -11.72 8.15 32.42
N LEU A 141 -11.94 9.04 33.39
CA LEU A 141 -11.18 9.06 34.64
C LEU A 141 -11.24 7.72 35.39
N ASP A 142 -12.39 7.07 35.40
CA ASP A 142 -12.55 5.78 36.08
C ASP A 142 -11.80 4.65 35.34
N GLN A 143 -11.77 4.69 34.00
CA GLN A 143 -10.97 3.76 33.20
C GLN A 143 -9.46 3.95 33.41
N LEU A 144 -9.00 5.19 33.52
CA LEU A 144 -7.62 5.51 33.86
C LEU A 144 -7.25 4.97 35.24
N ARG A 145 -8.10 5.19 36.25
CA ARG A 145 -7.90 4.68 37.62
C ARG A 145 -7.89 3.15 37.68
N ALA A 146 -8.72 2.51 36.87
CA ALA A 146 -8.78 1.05 36.75
C ALA A 146 -7.64 0.46 35.90
N GLY A 147 -6.77 1.29 35.30
CA GLY A 147 -5.64 0.83 34.49
C GLY A 147 -6.06 0.19 33.16
N VAL A 148 -7.24 0.55 32.63
CA VAL A 148 -7.74 0.01 31.36
C VAL A 148 -6.84 0.50 30.21
N GLU A 149 -6.39 -0.42 29.37
CA GLU A 149 -5.60 -0.10 28.17
C GLU A 149 -6.48 0.57 27.09
N ASN A 150 -5.90 1.49 26.32
CA ASN A 150 -6.60 2.18 25.23
C ASN A 150 -6.16 1.61 23.88
N ASP A 151 -6.81 0.52 23.47
CA ASP A 151 -6.52 -0.21 22.24
C ASP A 151 -7.78 -0.40 21.38
N ALA A 152 -7.63 -1.14 20.27
CA ALA A 152 -8.73 -1.44 19.36
C ALA A 152 -9.77 -2.41 19.95
N GLU A 153 -9.39 -3.19 20.96
CA GLU A 153 -10.26 -4.18 21.57
C GLU A 153 -11.19 -3.57 22.62
N ARG A 154 -10.86 -2.40 23.15
CA ARG A 154 -11.70 -1.65 24.09
C ARG A 154 -13.10 -1.41 23.51
N MET A 155 -14.13 -1.74 24.30
CA MET A 155 -15.53 -1.73 23.88
C MET A 155 -15.97 -0.42 23.22
N GLU A 156 -15.54 0.73 23.75
CA GLU A 156 -15.90 2.05 23.21
C GLU A 156 -15.19 2.37 21.90
N ASN A 157 -14.04 1.75 21.63
CA ASN A 157 -13.33 1.92 20.37
C ASN A 157 -13.92 1.00 19.28
N ARG A 158 -14.47 -0.15 19.67
CA ARG A 158 -15.03 -1.16 18.76
C ARG A 158 -16.19 -0.62 17.94
N LEU A 159 -16.13 -0.84 16.63
CA LEU A 159 -17.20 -0.57 15.70
C LEU A 159 -17.93 -1.88 15.38
N ARG A 160 -19.11 -2.07 15.98
CA ARG A 160 -19.98 -3.21 15.67
C ARG A 160 -20.66 -3.00 14.34
N ARG A 161 -20.34 -3.86 13.39
CA ARG A 161 -20.94 -3.82 12.05
C ARG A 161 -21.93 -4.95 11.90
N ARG A 162 -23.04 -4.67 11.23
CA ARG A 162 -23.88 -5.74 10.66
C ARG A 162 -23.01 -6.49 9.65
N ARG A 163 -22.90 -7.82 9.76
CA ARG A 163 -22.18 -8.63 8.76
C ARG A 163 -22.72 -8.24 7.39
N LEU A 164 -21.83 -7.76 6.51
CA LEU A 164 -22.16 -7.57 5.10
C LEU A 164 -22.63 -8.92 4.58
N SER A 165 -23.83 -8.97 4.02
CA SER A 165 -24.31 -10.17 3.32
C SER A 165 -23.39 -10.41 2.11
N ALA A 166 -23.26 -11.66 1.65
CA ALA A 166 -22.42 -12.00 0.49
C ALA A 166 -22.76 -11.20 -0.78
N GLU A 167 -23.97 -10.62 -0.83
CA GLU A 167 -24.50 -9.77 -1.90
C GLU A 167 -23.91 -8.34 -1.92
N ASP A 168 -23.27 -7.87 -0.83
CA ASP A 168 -22.60 -6.55 -0.74
C ASP A 168 -21.10 -6.63 -1.10
N GLN A 169 -20.62 -7.77 -1.62
CA GLN A 169 -19.27 -7.84 -2.17
C GLN A 169 -19.19 -6.92 -3.39
N PRO A 170 -18.20 -6.01 -3.46
CA PRO A 170 -18.04 -5.18 -4.65
C PRO A 170 -17.88 -6.10 -5.85
N GLU A 171 -18.80 -5.98 -6.81
CA GLU A 171 -18.72 -6.63 -8.12
C GLU A 171 -17.30 -6.47 -8.64
N GLN A 172 -16.71 -7.59 -9.06
CA GLN A 172 -15.32 -7.71 -9.48
C GLN A 172 -14.94 -6.60 -10.45
N ALA A 173 -14.34 -5.53 -9.94
CA ALA A 173 -13.66 -4.57 -10.78
C ALA A 173 -12.36 -5.23 -11.23
N HIS A 174 -12.33 -5.52 -12.54
CA HIS A 174 -11.23 -5.93 -13.39
C HIS A 174 -11.05 -7.45 -13.57
N GLN A 175 -11.32 -7.86 -14.81
CA GLN A 175 -10.97 -9.11 -15.50
C GLN A 175 -10.30 -10.14 -14.62
N SER A 176 -11.00 -11.26 -14.40
CA SER A 176 -10.46 -12.40 -13.68
C SER A 176 -9.05 -12.72 -14.20
N VAL A 177 -8.13 -13.07 -13.31
CA VAL A 177 -6.78 -13.53 -13.70
C VAL A 177 -6.88 -14.66 -14.74
N GLN A 178 -7.94 -15.46 -14.67
CA GLN A 178 -8.27 -16.48 -15.65
C GLN A 178 -8.59 -15.89 -17.03
N GLU A 179 -9.35 -14.80 -17.09
CA GLU A 179 -9.80 -14.14 -18.32
C GLU A 179 -8.62 -13.43 -19.02
N THR A 180 -7.74 -12.78 -18.25
CA THR A 180 -6.49 -12.22 -18.79
C THR A 180 -5.51 -13.30 -19.24
N LEU A 181 -5.47 -14.45 -18.57
CA LEU A 181 -4.66 -15.60 -18.99
C LEU A 181 -5.22 -16.21 -20.28
N ASP A 182 -6.54 -16.36 -20.38
CA ASP A 182 -7.22 -16.89 -21.56
C ASP A 182 -7.07 -15.95 -22.77
N ASP A 183 -7.13 -14.64 -22.57
CA ASP A 183 -6.84 -13.67 -23.63
C ASP A 183 -5.38 -13.73 -24.08
N LEU A 184 -4.42 -13.86 -23.15
CA LEU A 184 -3.00 -14.02 -23.49
C LEU A 184 -2.70 -15.34 -24.21
N LEU A 185 -3.39 -16.43 -23.86
CA LEU A 185 -3.28 -17.72 -24.54
C LEU A 185 -3.88 -17.66 -25.95
N ARG A 186 -5.04 -17.03 -26.11
CA ARG A 186 -5.68 -16.85 -27.42
C ARG A 186 -4.82 -16.01 -28.36
N GLU A 187 -4.22 -14.92 -27.85
CA GLU A 187 -3.31 -14.07 -28.61
C GLU A 187 -2.00 -14.80 -28.98
N ALA A 188 -1.55 -15.75 -28.16
CA ALA A 188 -0.41 -16.61 -28.46
C ALA A 188 -0.73 -17.65 -29.55
N ASP A 189 -1.92 -18.26 -29.51
CA ASP A 189 -2.37 -19.22 -30.54
C ASP A 189 -2.54 -18.53 -31.91
N GLU A 190 -3.12 -17.32 -31.94
CA GLU A 190 -3.24 -16.52 -33.16
C GLU A 190 -1.87 -16.12 -33.75
N ALA A 191 -0.86 -15.87 -32.91
CA ALA A 191 0.50 -15.62 -33.36
C ALA A 191 1.19 -16.86 -33.97
N VAL A 192 0.83 -18.07 -33.53
CA VAL A 192 1.33 -19.33 -34.09
C VAL A 192 0.65 -19.65 -35.43
N GLU A 193 -0.64 -19.33 -35.59
CA GLU A 193 -1.33 -19.50 -36.88
C GLU A 193 -0.84 -18.52 -37.97
N GLY A 194 -0.50 -17.28 -37.60
CA GLY A 194 0.09 -16.30 -38.53
C GLY A 194 1.47 -16.69 -39.09
N LEU A 195 2.24 -17.49 -38.34
CA LEU A 195 3.53 -18.04 -38.78
C LEU A 195 3.36 -19.25 -39.71
N SER A 196 2.27 -20.01 -39.59
CA SER A 196 1.99 -21.16 -40.48
C SER A 196 1.47 -20.72 -41.86
N GLN A 197 0.78 -19.58 -41.96
CA GLN A 197 0.29 -19.05 -43.24
C GLN A 197 1.39 -18.39 -44.09
N THR A 198 2.48 -17.92 -43.49
CA THR A 198 3.63 -17.37 -44.23
C THR A 198 4.55 -18.45 -44.81
N THR A 199 4.51 -19.68 -44.28
CA THR A 199 5.27 -20.82 -44.82
C THR A 199 4.58 -21.57 -45.97
N ALA A 200 3.27 -21.38 -46.19
CA ALA A 200 2.51 -22.16 -47.17
C ALA A 200 2.52 -21.61 -48.63
N ARG A 201 3.24 -20.52 -48.93
CA ARG A 201 3.21 -19.86 -50.26
C ARG A 201 4.52 -19.88 -51.06
N ARG A 202 5.53 -20.67 -50.68
CA ARG A 202 6.74 -20.86 -51.50
C ARG A 202 7.10 -22.34 -51.64
N GLY A 203 6.35 -23.05 -52.47
CA GLY A 203 6.78 -24.29 -53.08
C GLY A 203 7.21 -24.07 -54.52
N ALA A 204 8.53 -24.04 -54.79
CA ALA A 204 9.13 -24.47 -56.07
C ALA A 204 10.67 -24.56 -55.94
N SER A 205 11.16 -25.80 -55.96
CA SER A 205 12.48 -26.32 -56.40
C SER A 205 13.67 -25.37 -56.61
N VAL A 206 14.83 -25.66 -55.99
CA VAL A 206 16.18 -25.79 -56.61
C VAL A 206 17.17 -26.41 -55.58
N SER A 207 18.02 -27.32 -56.05
CA SER A 207 19.11 -28.06 -55.37
C SER A 207 20.14 -27.22 -54.59
N PRO A 208 20.96 -27.82 -53.68
CA PRO A 208 21.84 -27.07 -52.81
C PRO A 208 23.13 -26.69 -53.53
N ARG A 209 23.44 -25.39 -53.57
CA ARG A 209 24.78 -24.88 -53.88
C ARG A 209 25.25 -24.11 -52.66
N ILE A 210 26.33 -24.59 -52.06
CA ILE A 210 27.05 -23.93 -50.96
C ILE A 210 27.47 -22.55 -51.49
N GLN A 211 26.91 -21.50 -50.88
CA GLN A 211 27.28 -20.12 -51.14
C GLN A 211 27.34 -19.40 -49.80
N GLU A 212 28.56 -18.98 -49.44
CA GLU A 212 28.89 -18.13 -48.31
C GLU A 212 28.00 -16.88 -48.34
N VAL A 213 27.16 -16.69 -47.32
CA VAL A 213 26.30 -15.51 -47.23
C VAL A 213 26.99 -14.46 -46.37
N ALA A 214 27.38 -13.40 -47.05
CA ALA A 214 27.86 -12.15 -46.50
C ALA A 214 26.89 -11.58 -45.45
N SER A 215 27.46 -11.01 -44.40
CA SER A 215 26.79 -10.37 -43.27
C SER A 215 25.81 -9.27 -43.71
N GLU A 216 24.51 -9.55 -43.64
CA GLU A 216 23.46 -8.51 -43.74
C GLU A 216 23.47 -7.62 -42.48
N PRO A 217 23.26 -6.30 -42.60
CA PRO A 217 23.13 -5.42 -41.44
C PRO A 217 21.85 -5.75 -40.64
N PRO A 218 21.89 -5.67 -39.29
CA PRO A 218 20.79 -6.11 -38.45
C PRO A 218 19.53 -5.29 -38.72
N ARG A 219 18.40 -5.97 -38.95
CA ARG A 219 17.09 -5.34 -39.06
C ARG A 219 16.76 -4.54 -37.79
N PRO A 220 16.10 -3.38 -37.90
CA PRO A 220 15.67 -2.63 -36.73
C PRO A 220 14.67 -3.45 -35.91
N LEU A 221 15.00 -3.69 -34.65
CA LEU A 221 14.19 -4.47 -33.71
C LEU A 221 12.83 -3.81 -33.48
N THR A 222 11.78 -4.61 -33.45
CA THR A 222 10.46 -4.15 -33.03
C THR A 222 10.48 -3.74 -31.55
N ARG A 223 9.53 -2.90 -31.13
CA ARG A 223 9.43 -2.41 -29.74
C ARG A 223 9.40 -3.54 -28.70
N ARG A 224 8.77 -4.66 -29.04
CA ARG A 224 8.65 -5.86 -28.18
C ARG A 224 9.98 -6.61 -28.09
N GLU A 225 10.68 -6.82 -29.20
CA GLU A 225 12.00 -7.45 -29.23
C GLU A 225 13.04 -6.62 -28.45
N ALA A 226 13.03 -5.29 -28.62
CA ALA A 226 13.90 -4.40 -27.89
C ALA A 226 13.63 -4.40 -26.37
N GLN A 227 12.40 -4.66 -25.93
CA GLN A 227 12.07 -4.81 -24.50
C GLN A 227 12.56 -6.15 -23.94
N VAL A 228 12.34 -7.25 -24.68
CA VAL A 228 12.81 -8.59 -24.29
C VAL A 228 14.33 -8.63 -24.24
N GLN A 229 15.01 -8.04 -25.21
CA GLN A 229 16.47 -7.97 -25.22
C GLN A 229 17.01 -7.17 -24.02
N ARG A 230 16.43 -6.00 -23.73
CA ARG A 230 16.78 -5.21 -22.53
C ARG A 230 16.47 -5.93 -21.21
N ALA A 231 15.46 -6.80 -21.18
CA ALA A 231 15.18 -7.63 -20.02
C ALA A 231 16.24 -8.73 -19.84
N ARG A 232 16.62 -9.41 -20.93
CA ARG A 232 17.69 -10.42 -20.94
C ARG A 232 19.05 -9.85 -20.56
N GLU A 233 19.42 -8.69 -21.10
CA GLU A 233 20.68 -8.00 -20.75
C GLU A 233 20.70 -7.56 -19.27
N ARG A 234 19.57 -7.11 -18.73
CA ARG A 234 19.46 -6.77 -17.31
C ARG A 234 19.55 -8.00 -16.41
N PHE A 235 18.89 -9.09 -16.80
CA PHE A 235 18.96 -10.36 -16.07
C PHE A 235 20.39 -10.89 -16.04
N ALA A 236 21.07 -10.90 -17.19
CA ALA A 236 22.46 -11.35 -17.31
C ALA A 236 23.45 -10.52 -16.47
N ARG A 237 23.23 -9.21 -16.34
CA ARG A 237 24.07 -8.35 -15.48
C ARG A 237 23.93 -8.65 -13.99
N VAL A 238 22.76 -9.09 -13.55
CA VAL A 238 22.45 -9.31 -12.12
C VAL A 238 22.73 -10.76 -11.71
N PHE A 239 22.36 -11.71 -12.56
CA PHE A 239 22.38 -13.14 -12.26
C PHE A 239 23.29 -13.95 -13.20
N GLY A 240 24.06 -13.33 -14.09
CA GLY A 240 24.85 -14.07 -15.07
C GLY A 240 23.99 -14.71 -16.17
N SER A 241 24.65 -15.39 -17.10
CA SER A 241 23.97 -16.11 -18.17
C SER A 241 23.27 -17.37 -17.66
N ARG A 242 22.34 -17.92 -18.46
CA ARG A 242 21.63 -19.16 -18.09
C ARG A 242 22.61 -20.34 -18.02
N GLU A 243 23.64 -20.31 -18.85
CA GLU A 243 24.69 -21.29 -18.93
C GLU A 243 25.61 -21.23 -17.69
N GLU A 244 25.93 -20.02 -17.20
CA GLU A 244 26.70 -19.81 -15.96
C GLU A 244 25.94 -20.31 -14.73
N LEU A 245 24.63 -20.07 -14.65
CA LEU A 245 23.78 -20.52 -13.54
C LEU A 245 23.72 -22.05 -13.36
N GLN A 246 24.05 -22.80 -14.41
CA GLN A 246 24.03 -24.26 -14.39
C GLN A 246 25.38 -24.87 -13.97
N GLN A 247 26.39 -24.05 -13.73
CA GLN A 247 27.69 -24.50 -13.23
C GLN A 247 27.62 -24.76 -11.72
N ASP A 248 28.28 -25.84 -11.27
CA ASP A 248 28.26 -26.26 -9.86
C ASP A 248 28.99 -25.27 -8.93
N ASP A 249 29.87 -24.44 -9.48
CA ASP A 249 30.65 -23.39 -8.81
C ASP A 249 30.12 -21.98 -9.08
N TYR A 250 28.86 -21.86 -9.49
CA TYR A 250 28.26 -20.56 -9.79
C TYR A 250 28.23 -19.63 -8.56
N GLU A 251 28.95 -18.52 -8.68
CA GLU A 251 28.82 -17.37 -7.78
C GLU A 251 28.15 -16.22 -8.52
N SER A 252 27.02 -15.73 -7.98
CA SER A 252 26.31 -14.64 -8.62
C SER A 252 27.15 -13.35 -8.66
N PRO A 253 27.08 -12.56 -9.76
CA PRO A 253 27.70 -11.23 -9.80
C PRO A 253 27.27 -10.33 -8.64
N LEU A 254 26.05 -10.52 -8.14
CA LEU A 254 25.53 -9.83 -6.96
C LEU A 254 26.29 -10.23 -5.69
N THR A 255 26.54 -11.53 -5.49
CA THR A 255 27.36 -12.06 -4.38
C THR A 255 28.74 -11.43 -4.39
N GLN A 256 29.41 -11.39 -5.55
CA GLN A 256 30.72 -10.75 -5.69
C GLN A 256 30.68 -9.25 -5.36
N MET A 257 29.61 -8.54 -5.76
CA MET A 257 29.43 -7.13 -5.43
C MET A 257 29.32 -6.89 -3.92
N TYR A 258 28.55 -7.74 -3.22
CA TYR A 258 28.40 -7.67 -1.77
C TYR A 258 29.70 -8.01 -1.04
N SER A 259 30.41 -9.04 -1.44
CA SER A 259 31.72 -9.39 -0.85
C SER A 259 32.70 -8.22 -0.95
N ARG A 260 32.82 -7.60 -2.13
CA ARG A 260 33.67 -6.41 -2.32
C ARG A 260 33.22 -5.20 -1.50
N ALA A 261 31.91 -5.00 -1.34
CA ALA A 261 31.39 -3.92 -0.52
C ALA A 261 31.69 -4.15 0.97
N TYR A 262 31.53 -5.39 1.44
CA TYR A 262 31.81 -5.80 2.80
C TYR A 262 33.29 -5.68 3.14
N ASP A 263 34.18 -6.10 2.24
CA ASP A 263 35.64 -5.96 2.42
C ASP A 263 36.05 -4.49 2.54
N ARG A 264 35.48 -3.61 1.70
CA ARG A 264 35.74 -2.16 1.79
C ARG A 264 35.24 -1.56 3.10
N TYR A 265 34.06 -2.00 3.56
CA TYR A 265 33.52 -1.57 4.84
C TYR A 265 34.43 -1.99 5.99
N ARG A 266 34.87 -3.25 6.01
CA ARG A 266 35.78 -3.77 7.04
C ARG A 266 37.12 -3.01 7.07
N GLN A 267 37.73 -2.77 5.90
CA GLN A 267 38.94 -1.96 5.78
C GLN A 267 38.77 -0.50 6.23
N ALA A 268 37.56 0.04 6.17
CA ALA A 268 37.28 1.40 6.65
C ALA A 268 37.12 1.43 8.18
N GLU A 269 36.49 0.41 8.76
CA GLU A 269 36.37 0.25 10.21
C GLU A 269 37.73 -0.02 10.88
N GLU A 270 38.58 -0.86 10.27
CA GLU A 270 39.96 -1.09 10.72
C GLU A 270 40.76 0.22 10.77
N ARG A 271 40.66 1.06 9.73
CA ARG A 271 41.31 2.39 9.71
C ARG A 271 40.77 3.38 10.75
N ARG A 272 39.49 3.28 11.12
CA ARG A 272 38.90 4.09 12.19
C ARG A 272 39.36 3.63 13.57
N ALA A 273 39.52 2.32 13.75
CA ALA A 273 40.03 1.73 14.99
C ALA A 273 41.53 2.03 15.20
N GLU A 274 42.32 2.10 14.12
CA GLU A 274 43.74 2.45 14.16
C GLU A 274 44.01 3.96 14.22
N ALA A 275 43.00 4.81 14.02
CA ALA A 275 43.17 6.25 14.10
C ALA A 275 43.40 6.67 15.56
N PRO A 276 44.53 7.32 15.90
CA PRO A 276 44.78 7.81 17.25
C PRO A 276 43.75 8.90 17.62
N PRO A 277 43.37 9.00 18.91
CA PRO A 277 42.50 10.08 19.36
C PRO A 277 43.15 11.43 19.03
N LEU A 278 42.35 12.35 18.50
CA LEU A 278 42.79 13.72 18.23
C LEU A 278 43.02 14.43 19.57
N ASP A 279 44.28 14.79 19.85
CA ASP A 279 44.66 15.73 20.92
C ASP A 279 44.19 17.16 20.61
#